data_AF-A0A920RMZ4-F1
#
_entry.id   AF-A0A920RMZ4-F1
#
_cell.length_a   1.000
_cell.length_b   1.000
_cell.length_c   1.000
_cell.angle_alpha   90.00
_cell.angle_beta   90.00
_cell.angle_gamma   90.00
#
_symmetry.space_group_name_H-M   'P 1'
#
loop_
_entity.id
_entity.type
_entity.pdbx_description
1 polymer ?
#
loop_
_entity_poly.entity_id
_entity_poly.type
_entity_poly.pdbx_seq_one_letter_code
_entity_poly.pdbx_strand_id
1 'polypeptide(L)'
;MAKVDNLRELDGQNGEFWVRNPWEFSKSGQNLSAYERNGVFLNGQSGDETQFHDIGFLSGADNTGDGRSVSAWDVTGDGRPELFVRQAGGGALVVYENRFPSGHWLKLSLRGTRSNRFGIGAKIVCETAGRVIRRELSPHINFLSQSPAMLHLGLGESEQIKRLTVHWPSGQGRSWKTWRPTATCGSLKTTGKSKRSRPGDPSGVTSGFRTRSRWDHSPGHSP
;
A
#
# COMPACT_ATOMS: atom_id res chain seq x y z
N MET A 1 2.04 44.21 7.45
CA MET A 1 1.37 43.31 6.48
C MET A 1 2.40 43.05 5.38
N ALA A 2 3.06 41.89 5.40
CA ALA A 2 4.16 41.62 4.47
C ALA A 2 3.58 41.47 3.06
N LYS A 3 3.98 42.37 2.17
CA LYS A 3 3.59 42.39 0.77
C LYS A 3 4.65 41.57 0.04
N VAL A 4 4.27 40.41 -0.49
CA VAL A 4 5.16 39.61 -1.33
C VAL A 4 5.07 40.20 -2.73
N ASP A 5 5.94 41.16 -3.01
CA ASP A 5 6.13 41.69 -4.34
C ASP A 5 6.71 40.55 -5.18
N ASN A 6 5.95 40.08 -6.17
CA ASN A 6 6.30 39.00 -7.10
C ASN A 6 6.19 37.56 -6.54
N LEU A 7 5.00 36.96 -6.72
CA LEU A 7 4.75 35.50 -6.64
C LEU A 7 5.60 34.64 -7.63
N ARG A 8 6.63 35.21 -8.25
CA ARG A 8 7.43 34.62 -9.34
C ARG A 8 8.95 34.87 -9.22
N GLU A 9 9.40 35.72 -8.30
CA GLU A 9 10.84 35.94 -8.11
C GLU A 9 11.35 35.02 -6.99
N LEU A 10 12.43 34.30 -7.29
CA LEU A 10 13.05 33.33 -6.39
C LEU A 10 13.81 34.07 -5.30
N ASP A 11 13.54 33.74 -4.04
CA ASP A 11 14.32 34.25 -2.92
C ASP A 11 15.43 33.26 -2.55
N GLY A 12 16.58 33.41 -3.21
CA GLY A 12 17.77 32.63 -2.94
C GLY A 12 18.38 32.86 -1.55
N GLN A 13 18.01 33.94 -0.85
CA GLN A 13 18.48 34.19 0.53
C GLN A 13 17.71 33.35 1.55
N ASN A 14 16.44 33.04 1.26
CA ASN A 14 15.57 32.22 2.11
C ASN A 14 15.60 30.71 1.77
N GLY A 15 16.38 30.30 0.77
CA GLY A 15 16.51 28.89 0.38
C GLY A 15 15.24 28.33 -0.29
N GLU A 16 14.34 29.19 -0.74
CA GLU A 16 13.16 28.82 -1.52
C GLU A 16 13.54 28.73 -3.00
N PHE A 17 13.50 27.51 -3.57
CA PHE A 17 13.62 27.35 -5.01
C PHE A 17 12.31 26.79 -5.55
N TRP A 18 11.70 27.56 -6.45
CA TRP A 18 10.65 27.06 -7.33
C TRP A 18 11.31 26.60 -8.62
N VAL A 19 10.97 25.39 -9.05
CA VAL A 19 11.47 24.84 -10.29
C VAL A 19 10.80 25.59 -11.45
N ARG A 20 11.59 26.28 -12.29
CA ARG A 20 11.07 26.95 -13.51
C ARG A 20 10.33 25.98 -14.44
N ASN A 21 10.72 24.72 -14.43
CA ASN A 21 10.08 23.64 -15.16
C ASN A 21 9.92 22.41 -14.24
N PRO A 22 8.69 22.02 -13.85
CA PRO A 22 8.44 20.90 -12.95
C PRO A 22 8.75 19.52 -13.55
N TRP A 23 9.27 19.45 -14.78
CA TRP A 23 9.77 18.23 -15.40
C TRP A 23 11.29 18.09 -15.33
N GLU A 24 12.01 19.17 -15.00
CA GLU A 24 13.48 19.21 -14.96
C GLU A 24 14.03 19.15 -13.52
N PHE A 25 13.19 19.21 -12.49
CA PHE A 25 13.64 19.25 -11.08
C PHE A 25 14.56 18.09 -10.69
N SER A 26 14.27 16.89 -11.23
CA SER A 26 15.09 15.70 -10.98
C SER A 26 16.51 15.80 -11.54
N LYS A 27 16.73 16.68 -12.54
CA LYS A 27 18.04 16.94 -13.15
C LYS A 27 18.68 18.23 -12.64
N SER A 28 17.88 19.21 -12.26
CA SER A 28 18.38 20.52 -11.81
C SER A 28 18.84 20.53 -10.35
N GLY A 29 18.53 19.48 -9.57
CA GLY A 29 18.85 19.42 -8.14
C GLY A 29 18.07 20.42 -7.29
N GLN A 30 17.00 20.99 -7.85
CA GLN A 30 16.15 21.95 -7.18
C GLN A 30 15.05 21.25 -6.38
N ASN A 31 14.66 21.84 -5.26
CA ASN A 31 13.47 21.44 -4.51
C ASN A 31 12.20 22.01 -5.15
N LEU A 32 11.06 21.39 -4.85
CA LEU A 32 9.73 21.81 -5.27
C LEU A 32 9.04 22.64 -4.18
N SER A 33 9.36 22.44 -2.88
CA SER A 33 8.75 23.17 -1.75
C SER A 33 9.66 23.36 -0.52
N ALA A 34 10.85 23.96 -0.68
CA ALA A 34 11.70 24.34 0.48
C ALA A 34 11.94 23.17 1.47
N TYR A 35 11.99 23.46 2.78
CA TYR A 35 12.14 22.48 3.87
C TYR A 35 10.78 22.06 4.47
N GLU A 36 9.83 21.70 3.62
CA GLU A 36 8.54 21.17 4.07
C GLU A 36 8.74 19.79 4.73
N ARG A 37 8.31 19.65 5.99
CA ARG A 37 8.39 18.37 6.70
C ARG A 37 7.41 17.36 6.10
N ASN A 38 7.84 16.11 5.98
CA ASN A 38 6.92 15.03 5.68
C ASN A 38 5.91 14.84 6.82
N GLY A 39 4.61 14.80 6.48
CA GLY A 39 3.56 14.44 7.42
C GLY A 39 3.35 12.93 7.45
N VAL A 40 3.22 12.35 8.64
CA VAL A 40 2.86 10.94 8.82
C VAL A 40 1.64 10.85 9.71
N PHE A 41 0.54 10.35 9.18
CA PHE A 41 -0.73 10.35 9.90
C PHE A 41 -1.11 8.95 10.36
N LEU A 42 -1.28 8.77 11.67
CA LEU A 42 -1.82 7.55 12.26
C LEU A 42 -3.33 7.66 12.40
N ASN A 43 -4.04 6.63 11.94
CA ASN A 43 -5.48 6.53 12.09
C ASN A 43 -5.84 6.09 13.53
N GLY A 44 -6.48 6.97 14.29
CA GLY A 44 -7.07 6.71 15.59
C GLY A 44 -8.60 6.58 15.52
N GLN A 45 -9.21 6.21 16.64
CA GLN A 45 -10.65 6.31 16.86
C GLN A 45 -10.90 7.20 18.08
N SER A 46 -11.91 8.06 17.99
CA SER A 46 -12.44 8.83 19.11
C SER A 46 -13.96 8.66 19.12
N GLY A 47 -14.46 7.76 19.97
CA GLY A 47 -15.84 7.29 19.87
C GLY A 47 -16.09 6.59 18.53
N ASP A 48 -17.13 6.99 17.81
CA ASP A 48 -17.49 6.46 16.48
C ASP A 48 -16.76 7.16 15.32
N GLU A 49 -15.92 8.16 15.59
CA GLU A 49 -15.22 8.94 14.57
C GLU A 49 -13.78 8.46 14.35
N THR A 50 -13.37 8.45 13.07
CA THR A 50 -11.97 8.23 12.70
C THR A 50 -11.21 9.54 12.75
N GLN A 51 -10.14 9.58 13.56
CA GLN A 51 -9.23 10.71 13.64
C GLN A 51 -7.89 10.37 13.01
N PHE A 52 -7.18 11.39 12.56
CA PHE A 52 -5.83 11.29 12.03
C PHE A 52 -4.90 12.14 12.89
N HIS A 53 -3.92 11.50 13.52
CA HIS A 53 -2.92 12.18 14.33
C HIS A 53 -1.63 12.29 13.55
N ASP A 54 -1.08 13.50 13.42
CA ASP A 54 0.28 13.66 12.88
C ASP A 54 1.28 13.12 13.90
N ILE A 55 1.94 12.04 13.52
CA ILE A 55 2.97 11.33 14.27
C ILE A 55 4.33 11.43 13.57
N GLY A 56 4.53 12.37 12.64
CA GLY A 56 5.77 12.50 11.88
C GLY A 56 7.00 12.52 12.80
N PHE A 57 7.00 13.41 13.80
CA PHE A 57 8.09 13.51 14.77
C PHE A 57 8.26 12.23 15.61
N LEU A 58 7.15 11.69 16.13
CA LEU A 58 7.18 10.48 16.98
C LEU A 58 7.64 9.23 16.23
N SER A 59 7.33 9.13 14.95
CA SER A 59 7.76 8.03 14.09
C SER A 59 9.18 8.18 13.56
N GLY A 60 9.79 9.37 13.73
CA GLY A 60 11.09 9.71 13.14
C GLY A 60 11.05 9.86 11.62
N ALA A 61 9.86 9.93 11.03
CA ALA A 61 9.64 10.02 9.59
C ALA A 61 9.20 11.41 9.12
N ASP A 62 9.44 12.46 9.93
CA ASP A 62 9.23 13.88 9.59
C ASP A 62 10.43 14.55 8.91
N ASN A 63 11.20 13.80 8.13
CA ASN A 63 12.37 14.33 7.40
C ASN A 63 11.99 15.65 6.68
N THR A 64 12.82 16.68 6.91
CA THR A 64 12.67 18.05 6.39
C THR A 64 13.15 18.21 4.94
N GLY A 65 13.69 17.13 4.35
CA GLY A 65 14.04 17.08 2.94
C GLY A 65 12.80 16.98 2.05
N ASP A 66 12.97 17.34 0.78
CA ASP A 66 11.89 17.54 -0.18
C ASP A 66 11.31 16.20 -0.70
N GLY A 67 10.62 15.46 0.18
CA GLY A 67 10.04 14.15 -0.09
C GLY A 67 8.92 14.24 -1.11
N ARG A 68 9.05 13.52 -2.23
CA ARG A 68 8.03 13.53 -3.30
C ARG A 68 7.59 12.16 -3.75
N SER A 69 8.40 11.15 -3.48
CA SER A 69 8.10 9.78 -3.84
C SER A 69 8.11 8.92 -2.59
N VAL A 70 7.03 8.18 -2.38
CA VAL A 70 6.91 7.21 -1.30
C VAL A 70 6.49 5.86 -1.86
N SER A 71 6.92 4.77 -1.24
CA SER A 71 6.50 3.43 -1.60
C SER A 71 6.55 2.52 -0.37
N ALA A 72 5.49 1.76 -0.11
CA ALA A 72 5.33 0.95 1.10
C ALA A 72 5.44 -0.54 0.80
N TRP A 73 6.55 -1.19 1.16
CA TRP A 73 6.87 -2.56 0.74
C TRP A 73 7.28 -3.37 1.98
N ASP A 74 6.73 -4.57 2.13
CA ASP A 74 7.17 -5.52 3.16
C ASP A 74 8.27 -6.41 2.55
N VAL A 75 9.51 -5.94 2.69
CA VAL A 75 10.72 -6.53 2.10
C VAL A 75 11.27 -7.67 2.98
N THR A 76 11.12 -7.53 4.29
CA THR A 76 11.55 -8.53 5.29
C THR A 76 10.62 -9.74 5.33
N GLY A 77 9.36 -9.58 4.93
CA GLY A 77 8.34 -10.62 4.98
C GLY A 77 7.70 -10.79 6.36
N ASP A 78 7.92 -9.83 7.27
CA ASP A 78 7.40 -9.86 8.65
C ASP A 78 5.97 -9.29 8.77
N GLY A 79 5.43 -8.73 7.68
CA GLY A 79 4.10 -8.12 7.63
C GLY A 79 4.04 -6.69 8.13
N ARG A 80 5.19 -6.02 8.27
CA ARG A 80 5.30 -4.59 8.57
C ARG A 80 5.94 -3.90 7.39
N PRO A 81 5.14 -3.42 6.41
CA PRO A 81 5.70 -2.72 5.25
C PRO A 81 6.59 -1.55 5.67
N GLU A 82 7.83 -1.56 5.19
CA GLU A 82 8.76 -0.44 5.28
C GLU A 82 8.34 0.69 4.33
N LEU A 83 8.74 1.93 4.64
CA LEU A 83 8.54 3.08 3.77
C LEU A 83 9.83 3.48 3.06
N PHE A 84 9.81 3.43 1.74
CA PHE A 84 10.87 3.90 0.86
C PHE A 84 10.53 5.31 0.41
N VAL A 85 11.34 6.29 0.81
CA VAL A 85 11.10 7.71 0.52
C VAL A 85 12.25 8.27 -0.28
N ARG A 86 11.91 8.93 -1.39
CA ARG A 86 12.86 9.64 -2.23
C ARG A 86 12.52 11.12 -2.33
N GLN A 87 13.57 11.93 -2.23
CA GLN A 87 13.52 13.37 -2.30
C GLN A 87 13.77 13.86 -3.73
N ALA A 88 13.10 14.94 -4.12
CA ALA A 88 13.15 15.55 -5.45
C ALA A 88 14.52 16.16 -5.77
N GLY A 89 15.11 16.90 -4.82
CA GLY A 89 16.38 17.62 -5.01
C GLY A 89 17.65 16.75 -4.97
N GLY A 90 17.54 15.43 -4.76
CA GLY A 90 18.71 14.54 -4.65
C GLY A 90 18.77 13.75 -3.34
N GLY A 91 19.98 13.36 -2.94
CA GLY A 91 20.23 12.62 -1.69
C GLY A 91 20.15 11.10 -1.78
N ALA A 92 20.23 10.44 -0.63
CA ALA A 92 20.07 8.98 -0.54
C ALA A 92 18.59 8.58 -0.62
N LEU A 93 18.34 7.33 -1.01
CA LEU A 93 17.04 6.71 -0.74
C LEU A 93 16.92 6.53 0.78
N VAL A 94 15.87 7.07 1.38
CA VAL A 94 15.60 6.89 2.81
C VAL A 94 14.64 5.71 2.98
N VAL A 95 14.98 4.81 3.90
CA VAL A 95 14.13 3.66 4.23
C VAL A 95 13.77 3.76 5.71
N TYR A 96 12.48 3.83 5.99
CA TYR A 96 11.96 3.77 7.35
C TYR A 96 11.51 2.34 7.64
N GLU A 97 12.20 1.71 8.57
CA GLU A 97 11.81 0.41 9.12
C GLU A 97 10.55 0.56 9.95
N ASN A 98 9.53 -0.26 9.67
CA ASN A 98 8.30 -0.21 10.42
C ASN A 98 8.42 -1.05 11.70
N ARG A 99 8.45 -0.37 12.85
CA ARG A 99 8.57 -0.96 14.19
C ARG A 99 7.29 -0.89 15.02
N PHE A 100 6.15 -0.60 14.39
CA PHE A 100 4.87 -0.69 15.10
C PHE A 100 4.61 -2.12 15.58
N PRO A 101 3.84 -2.31 16.67
CA PRO A 101 3.46 -3.63 17.13
C PRO A 101 2.88 -4.48 16.00
N SER A 102 3.33 -5.73 15.93
CA SER A 102 2.86 -6.68 14.95
C SER A 102 1.45 -7.18 15.30
N GLY A 103 0.69 -7.55 14.28
CA GLY A 103 -0.54 -8.34 14.43
C GLY A 103 -0.64 -9.35 13.30
N HIS A 104 -1.81 -9.97 13.15
CA HIS A 104 -2.09 -10.82 12.01
C HIS A 104 -2.23 -10.01 10.73
N TRP A 105 -1.81 -10.58 9.60
CA TRP A 105 -1.79 -9.90 8.31
C TRP A 105 -1.93 -10.87 7.13
N LEU A 106 -2.53 -10.38 6.04
CA LEU A 106 -2.62 -11.13 4.79
C LEU A 106 -2.03 -10.32 3.65
N LYS A 107 -1.00 -10.86 2.99
CA LYS A 107 -0.47 -10.36 1.73
C LYS A 107 -1.15 -11.07 0.57
N LEU A 108 -1.72 -10.32 -0.37
CA LEU A 108 -2.43 -10.85 -1.52
C LEU A 108 -1.74 -10.43 -2.82
N SER A 109 -1.43 -11.41 -3.66
CA SER A 109 -1.02 -11.20 -5.05
C SER A 109 -2.11 -11.75 -5.98
N LEU A 110 -2.62 -10.89 -6.85
CA LEU A 110 -3.70 -11.22 -7.77
C LEU A 110 -3.13 -11.57 -9.15
N ARG A 111 -3.71 -12.59 -9.79
CA ARG A 111 -3.41 -12.94 -11.18
C ARG A 111 -4.68 -13.00 -12.01
N GLY A 112 -4.93 -11.97 -12.81
CA GLY A 112 -6.02 -11.99 -13.78
C GLY A 112 -5.76 -13.01 -14.88
N THR A 113 -6.80 -13.74 -15.30
CA THR A 113 -6.79 -14.51 -16.56
C THR A 113 -7.69 -13.92 -17.63
N ARG A 114 -8.67 -13.10 -17.22
CA ARG A 114 -9.54 -12.32 -18.12
C ARG A 114 -9.30 -10.81 -17.96
N SER A 115 -9.26 -10.32 -16.72
CA SER A 115 -8.77 -8.98 -16.42
C SER A 115 -7.25 -8.89 -16.58
N ASN A 116 -6.69 -7.68 -16.46
CA ASN A 116 -5.25 -7.48 -16.53
C ASN A 116 -4.50 -8.44 -15.59
N ARG A 117 -3.33 -8.89 -16.05
CA ARG A 117 -2.62 -10.02 -15.46
C ARG A 117 -2.18 -9.76 -14.02
N PHE A 118 -2.00 -8.51 -13.60
CA PHE A 118 -1.61 -8.12 -12.25
C PHE A 118 -2.79 -7.80 -11.32
N GLY A 119 -4.03 -7.83 -11.83
CA GLY A 119 -5.22 -7.49 -11.05
C GLY A 119 -5.32 -6.02 -10.65
N ILE A 120 -4.63 -5.11 -11.34
CA ILE A 120 -4.69 -3.66 -11.12
C ILE A 120 -6.15 -3.19 -11.23
N GLY A 121 -6.61 -2.39 -10.27
CA GLY A 121 -8.00 -1.92 -10.13
C GLY A 121 -8.95 -2.93 -9.47
N ALA A 122 -8.48 -4.10 -9.07
CA ALA A 122 -9.32 -5.05 -8.33
C ALA A 122 -9.61 -4.53 -6.91
N LYS A 123 -10.86 -4.64 -6.49
CA LYS A 123 -11.31 -4.22 -5.15
C LYS A 123 -11.49 -5.42 -4.25
N ILE A 124 -10.92 -5.37 -3.05
CA ILE A 124 -10.97 -6.41 -2.04
C ILE A 124 -11.83 -5.97 -0.88
N VAL A 125 -12.70 -6.86 -0.41
CA VAL A 125 -13.43 -6.74 0.84
C VAL A 125 -13.05 -7.94 1.71
N CYS A 126 -12.38 -7.68 2.82
CA CYS A 126 -11.96 -8.69 3.79
C CYS A 126 -12.73 -8.49 5.09
N GLU A 127 -13.45 -9.52 5.52
CA GLU A 127 -14.32 -9.47 6.68
C GLU A 127 -13.77 -10.41 7.73
N THR A 128 -13.56 -9.88 8.93
CA THR A 128 -13.04 -10.59 10.10
C THR A 128 -14.12 -10.66 11.19
N ALA A 129 -13.77 -11.13 12.39
CA ALA A 129 -14.68 -11.06 13.53
C ALA A 129 -15.03 -9.62 13.93
N GLY A 130 -14.03 -8.73 13.97
CA GLY A 130 -14.18 -7.38 14.52
C GLY A 130 -14.21 -6.24 13.50
N ARG A 131 -13.84 -6.47 12.23
CA ARG A 131 -13.80 -5.39 11.22
C ARG A 131 -13.98 -5.85 9.78
N VAL A 132 -14.34 -4.89 8.92
CA VAL A 132 -14.36 -5.03 7.46
C VAL A 132 -13.29 -4.12 6.84
N ILE A 133 -12.32 -4.74 6.17
CA ILE A 133 -11.21 -4.05 5.51
C ILE A 133 -11.52 -3.97 4.02
N ARG A 134 -11.44 -2.75 3.45
CA ARG A 134 -11.60 -2.53 2.01
C ARG A 134 -10.30 -1.99 1.43
N ARG A 135 -9.86 -2.54 0.30
CA ARG A 135 -8.68 -2.10 -0.44
C ARG A 135 -8.90 -2.18 -1.93
N GLU A 136 -8.25 -1.31 -2.67
CA GLU A 136 -8.12 -1.41 -4.12
C GLU A 136 -6.66 -1.64 -4.49
N LEU A 137 -6.40 -2.56 -5.41
CA LEU A 137 -5.05 -2.80 -5.91
C LEU A 137 -4.68 -1.71 -6.92
N SER A 138 -4.08 -0.63 -6.43
CA SER A 138 -3.56 0.46 -7.27
C SER A 138 -2.10 0.73 -6.95
N PRO A 139 -1.14 0.15 -7.72
CA PRO A 139 0.28 0.34 -7.45
C PRO A 139 0.83 1.73 -7.83
N HIS A 140 0.06 2.55 -8.56
CA HIS A 140 0.51 3.81 -9.18
C HIS A 140 0.16 5.09 -8.40
N ILE A 141 -0.21 4.99 -7.12
CA ILE A 141 -0.84 6.11 -6.39
C ILE A 141 0.15 7.17 -5.86
N ASN A 142 1.42 7.12 -6.23
CA ASN A 142 2.46 7.98 -5.68
C ASN A 142 3.17 8.76 -6.80
N PHE A 143 3.71 9.94 -6.47
CA PHE A 143 4.40 10.78 -7.45
C PHE A 143 5.79 10.21 -7.76
N LEU A 144 6.04 9.90 -9.03
CA LEU A 144 7.28 9.28 -9.55
C LEU A 144 7.74 7.99 -8.84
N SER A 145 6.82 7.27 -8.18
CA SER A 145 7.10 5.96 -7.59
C SER A 145 5.95 4.99 -7.84
N GLN A 146 6.25 3.70 -7.73
CA GLN A 146 5.28 2.62 -7.89
C GLN A 146 5.50 1.58 -6.80
N SER A 147 4.43 1.20 -6.10
CA SER A 147 4.44 0.10 -5.14
C SER A 147 4.26 -1.25 -5.85
N PRO A 148 4.66 -2.39 -5.27
CA PRO A 148 4.37 -3.71 -5.79
C PRO A 148 2.88 -3.89 -6.06
N ALA A 149 2.55 -4.66 -7.09
CA ALA A 149 1.18 -5.07 -7.39
C ALA A 149 0.69 -6.15 -6.40
N MET A 150 0.66 -5.79 -5.11
CA MET A 150 0.28 -6.61 -3.98
C MET A 150 -0.58 -5.79 -3.02
N LEU A 151 -1.48 -6.47 -2.30
CA LEU A 151 -2.25 -5.86 -1.23
C LEU A 151 -1.77 -6.38 0.11
N HIS A 152 -1.66 -5.48 1.08
CA HIS A 152 -1.41 -5.82 2.47
C HIS A 152 -2.65 -5.52 3.30
N LEU A 153 -3.16 -6.52 4.01
CA LEU A 153 -4.33 -6.42 4.86
C LEU A 153 -3.90 -6.67 6.31
N GLY A 154 -3.86 -5.62 7.14
CA GLY A 154 -3.66 -5.77 8.58
C GLY A 154 -4.95 -6.24 9.26
N LEU A 155 -4.91 -7.41 9.88
CA LEU A 155 -6.06 -8.06 10.53
C LEU A 155 -6.09 -7.77 12.05
N GLY A 156 -4.97 -7.28 12.61
CA GLY A 156 -4.81 -7.03 14.06
C GLY A 156 -4.90 -8.36 14.82
N GLU A 157 -5.66 -8.39 15.90
CA GLU A 157 -5.87 -9.61 16.71
C GLU A 157 -6.78 -10.67 16.06
N SER A 158 -7.31 -10.42 14.86
CA SER A 158 -8.21 -11.39 14.21
C SER A 158 -7.43 -12.53 13.57
N GLU A 159 -7.44 -13.70 14.20
CA GLU A 159 -6.81 -14.95 13.70
C GLU A 159 -7.50 -15.56 12.47
N GLN A 160 -8.76 -15.18 12.19
CA GLN A 160 -9.55 -15.78 11.11
C GLN A 160 -10.23 -14.72 10.24
N ILE A 161 -10.18 -14.97 8.93
CA ILE A 161 -10.99 -14.24 7.95
C ILE A 161 -12.32 -14.99 7.79
N LYS A 162 -13.43 -14.29 8.04
CA LYS A 162 -14.78 -14.82 7.80
C LYS A 162 -15.07 -14.89 6.31
N ARG A 163 -14.73 -13.84 5.56
CA ARG A 163 -14.99 -13.76 4.11
C ARG A 163 -13.97 -12.85 3.41
N LEU A 164 -13.48 -13.29 2.26
CA LEU A 164 -12.61 -12.48 1.40
C LEU A 164 -13.23 -12.40 -0.01
N THR A 165 -13.67 -11.21 -0.39
CA THR A 165 -14.28 -10.96 -1.70
C THR A 165 -13.32 -10.20 -2.60
N VAL A 166 -13.18 -10.65 -3.85
CA VAL A 166 -12.37 -9.99 -4.88
C VAL A 166 -13.30 -9.56 -6.02
N HIS A 167 -13.36 -8.26 -6.27
CA HIS A 167 -14.05 -7.66 -7.41
C HIS A 167 -13.03 -7.31 -8.47
N TRP A 168 -13.09 -8.00 -9.61
CA TRP A 168 -12.18 -7.76 -10.72
C TRP A 168 -12.69 -6.60 -11.62
N PRO A 169 -11.78 -5.79 -12.22
CA PRO A 169 -12.15 -4.65 -13.06
C PRO A 169 -13.02 -5.00 -14.26
N SER A 170 -12.87 -6.20 -14.83
CA SER A 170 -13.60 -6.61 -16.03
C SER A 170 -15.08 -6.93 -15.79
N GLY A 171 -15.63 -6.69 -14.59
CA GLY A 171 -17.06 -6.82 -14.27
C GLY A 171 -17.64 -8.24 -14.22
N GLN A 172 -17.14 -9.17 -15.02
CA GLN A 172 -17.67 -10.55 -15.17
C GLN A 172 -17.23 -11.54 -14.09
N GLY A 173 -16.82 -11.05 -12.92
CA GLY A 173 -16.17 -11.88 -11.90
C GLY A 173 -16.44 -11.38 -10.50
N ARG A 174 -17.72 -11.34 -10.10
CA ARG A 174 -18.06 -11.44 -8.66
C ARG A 174 -17.74 -12.87 -8.23
N SER A 175 -16.45 -13.17 -8.04
CA SER A 175 -16.04 -14.43 -7.44
C SER A 175 -16.20 -14.28 -5.93
N TRP A 176 -17.34 -14.72 -5.43
CA TRP A 176 -17.56 -14.92 -4.00
C TRP A 176 -16.74 -16.13 -3.59
N LYS A 177 -15.78 -15.98 -2.68
CA LYS A 177 -15.18 -17.13 -2.05
C LYS A 177 -14.87 -16.84 -0.59
N THR A 178 -15.71 -17.35 0.28
CA THR A 178 -15.45 -17.43 1.71
C THR A 178 -14.22 -18.31 1.91
N TRP A 179 -13.11 -17.70 2.33
CA TRP A 179 -11.89 -18.40 2.69
C TRP A 179 -11.66 -18.21 4.18
N ARG A 180 -11.51 -19.32 4.91
CA ARG A 180 -11.23 -19.36 6.35
C ARG A 180 -9.79 -19.86 6.55
N PRO A 181 -8.77 -19.01 6.41
CA PRO A 181 -7.43 -19.39 6.80
C PRO A 181 -7.37 -19.69 8.29
N THR A 182 -6.63 -20.72 8.63
CA THR A 182 -6.18 -21.00 10.01
C THR A 182 -4.78 -20.42 10.28
N ALA A 183 -4.08 -19.96 9.24
CA ALA A 183 -2.77 -19.29 9.37
C ALA A 183 -2.88 -17.85 8.87
N THR A 184 -2.63 -16.91 9.78
CA THR A 184 -3.04 -15.51 9.67
C THR A 184 -1.91 -14.55 9.36
N CYS A 185 -0.71 -15.08 9.08
CA CYS A 185 0.44 -14.36 8.54
C CYS A 185 0.87 -15.09 7.27
N GLY A 186 0.81 -14.46 6.10
CA GLY A 186 1.24 -15.16 4.88
C GLY A 186 0.86 -14.49 3.56
N SER A 187 1.37 -15.09 2.49
CA SER A 187 1.15 -14.64 1.11
C SER A 187 0.21 -15.59 0.36
N LEU A 188 -0.85 -15.04 -0.24
CA LEU A 188 -1.78 -15.77 -1.09
C LEU A 188 -1.68 -15.30 -2.54
N LYS A 189 -1.52 -16.26 -3.46
CA LYS A 189 -1.66 -16.04 -4.91
C LYS A 189 -3.02 -16.55 -5.39
N THR A 190 -3.79 -15.70 -6.06
CA THR A 190 -5.12 -16.07 -6.59
C THR A 190 -5.23 -15.88 -8.10
N THR A 191 -6.00 -16.75 -8.76
CA THR A 191 -6.31 -16.66 -10.19
C THR A 191 -7.81 -16.48 -10.41
N GLY A 192 -8.20 -15.48 -11.19
CA GLY A 192 -9.61 -15.24 -11.54
C GLY A 192 -10.14 -16.19 -12.63
N LYS A 193 -10.29 -17.50 -12.34
CA LYS A 193 -10.96 -18.44 -13.25
C LYS A 193 -12.47 -18.48 -12.98
N SER A 194 -13.28 -18.16 -13.98
CA SER A 194 -14.72 -18.45 -14.04
C SER A 194 -14.93 -19.77 -14.79
N LYS A 195 -15.59 -20.76 -14.16
CA LYS A 195 -16.24 -21.85 -14.90
C LYS A 195 -17.57 -21.30 -15.42
N ARG A 196 -17.89 -21.51 -16.71
CA ARG A 196 -19.26 -21.33 -17.23
C ARG A 196 -20.12 -22.43 -16.60
N SER A 197 -21.17 -22.07 -15.86
CA SER A 197 -22.24 -23.02 -15.55
C SER A 197 -23.16 -23.16 -16.77
N ARG A 198 -23.69 -24.36 -17.01
CA ARG A 198 -24.83 -24.56 -17.93
C ARG A 198 -26.10 -24.01 -17.25
N PRO A 199 -27.09 -23.51 -18.01
CA PRO A 199 -28.38 -23.13 -17.42
C PRO A 199 -29.00 -24.37 -16.76
N GLY A 200 -29.29 -24.31 -15.46
CA GLY A 200 -30.02 -25.36 -14.72
C GLY A 200 -29.22 -26.22 -13.73
N ASP A 201 -27.95 -25.94 -13.47
CA ASP A 201 -27.16 -26.67 -12.45
C ASP A 201 -27.30 -26.00 -11.05
N PRO A 202 -27.91 -26.66 -10.04
CA PRO A 202 -28.03 -26.12 -8.68
C PRO A 202 -26.72 -26.18 -7.89
N SER A 203 -25.65 -26.77 -8.44
CA SER A 203 -24.33 -26.74 -7.80
C SER A 203 -23.66 -25.37 -8.00
N GLY A 204 -23.58 -24.60 -6.91
CA GLY A 204 -22.91 -23.30 -6.88
C GLY A 204 -21.50 -23.35 -7.48
N VAL A 205 -21.16 -22.29 -8.23
CA VAL A 205 -19.90 -22.14 -8.95
C VAL A 205 -18.69 -22.33 -8.02
N THR A 206 -18.06 -23.50 -8.05
CA THR A 206 -16.78 -23.76 -7.40
C THR A 206 -15.64 -23.65 -8.43
N SER A 207 -14.93 -22.51 -8.41
CA SER A 207 -13.65 -22.40 -9.11
C SER A 207 -12.49 -22.69 -8.15
N GLY A 208 -11.59 -23.58 -8.58
CA GLY A 208 -10.43 -24.03 -7.82
C GLY A 208 -9.36 -22.94 -7.72
N PHE A 209 -8.88 -22.68 -6.50
CA PHE A 209 -7.63 -21.95 -6.29
C PHE A 209 -6.49 -22.97 -6.37
N ARG A 210 -5.42 -22.64 -7.09
CA ARG A 210 -4.12 -23.26 -6.82
C ARG A 210 -3.41 -22.39 -5.80
N THR A 211 -3.53 -22.74 -4.54
CA THR A 211 -2.61 -22.23 -3.51
C THR A 211 -1.24 -22.86 -3.80
N ARG A 212 -0.25 -22.01 -4.07
CA ARG A 212 1.14 -22.38 -3.81
C ARG A 212 1.53 -21.63 -2.55
N SER A 213 1.31 -22.25 -1.40
CA SER A 213 2.00 -21.85 -0.18
C SER A 213 3.47 -22.20 -0.39
N ARG A 214 4.32 -21.20 -0.59
CA ARG A 214 5.76 -21.39 -0.52
C ARG A 214 6.15 -20.91 0.87
N TRP A 215 6.30 -21.85 1.78
CA TRP A 215 6.89 -21.64 3.09
C TRP A 215 8.33 -22.13 2.97
N ASP A 216 9.28 -21.21 3.02
CA ASP A 216 10.68 -21.54 3.30
C ASP A 216 11.26 -20.37 4.09
N HIS A 217 11.12 -20.46 5.40
CA HIS A 217 12.01 -19.77 6.34
C HIS A 217 12.41 -20.79 7.41
N SER A 218 13.43 -21.58 7.09
CA SER A 218 14.30 -22.11 8.14
C SER A 218 15.03 -20.92 8.76
N PRO A 219 15.06 -20.76 10.10
CA PRO A 219 15.92 -19.77 10.73
C PRO A 219 17.37 -20.22 10.54
N GLY A 220 18.04 -19.67 9.53
CA GLY A 220 19.48 -19.80 9.36
C GLY A 220 20.18 -19.13 10.52
N HIS A 221 21.02 -19.90 11.21
CA HIS A 221 21.84 -19.50 12.34
C HIS A 221 22.69 -18.26 12.06
N SER A 222 22.82 -17.42 13.08
CA SER A 222 23.92 -16.45 13.22
C SER A 222 25.28 -17.15 13.18
N PRO A 223 26.28 -16.47 12.63
CA PRO A 223 27.51 -16.24 13.38
C PRO A 223 27.58 -14.79 13.90
#